data_AF-A0A154NYB0-F1
#
_entry.id   AF-A0A154NYB0-F1
#
_cell.length_a   1.000
_cell.length_b   1.000
_cell.length_c   1.000
_cell.angle_alpha   90.00
_cell.angle_beta   90.00
_cell.angle_gamma   90.00
#
_symmetry.space_group_name_H-M   'P 1'
#
loop_
_entity.id
_entity.type
_entity.pdbx_description
1 polymer ?
#
loop_
_entity_poly.entity_id
_entity_poly.type
_entity_poly.pdbx_seq_one_letter_code
_entity_poly.pdbx_strand_id
1 'polypeptide(L)'
;MLCSIETIGHLKEFYATPVNIQTPLDSMRNVDLPKNLHINYEYHRFHPDTDTMFGGKTAFPKSSTIVTGLKYKKKYPGHQQKNPFLDTLLKI
;
A
#
# COMPACT_ATOMS: atom_id res chain seq x y z
N MET A 1 -10.11 13.97 22.51
CA MET A 1 -11.29 13.08 22.63
C MET A 1 -11.62 12.74 24.07
N LEU A 2 -10.67 12.37 24.93
CA LEU A 2 -10.99 12.17 26.36
C LEU A 2 -11.41 13.48 27.05
N CYS A 3 -10.72 14.59 26.74
CA CYS A 3 -11.04 15.91 27.32
C CYS A 3 -12.38 16.51 26.86
N SER A 4 -13.13 15.84 25.96
CA SER A 4 -14.42 16.32 25.45
C SER A 4 -15.62 15.52 25.98
N ILE A 5 -15.39 14.52 26.84
CA ILE A 5 -16.45 13.73 27.47
C ILE A 5 -16.69 14.29 28.87
N GLU A 6 -17.61 15.24 28.98
CA GLU A 6 -17.93 15.91 30.24
C GLU A 6 -19.14 15.30 30.97
N THR A 7 -20.01 14.58 30.24
CA THR A 7 -21.26 14.02 30.76
C THR A 7 -21.44 12.55 30.37
N ILE A 8 -22.30 11.85 31.10
CA ILE A 8 -22.69 10.45 30.80
C ILE A 8 -23.34 10.35 29.40
N GLY A 9 -24.02 11.42 28.95
CA GLY A 9 -24.60 11.48 27.60
C GLY A 9 -23.53 11.36 26.50
N HIS A 10 -22.45 12.12 26.61
CA HIS A 10 -21.33 12.06 25.67
C HIS A 10 -20.62 10.70 25.68
N LEU A 11 -20.53 10.05 26.85
CA LEU A 11 -20.00 8.70 26.95
C LEU A 11 -20.86 7.70 26.17
N LYS A 12 -22.20 7.82 26.30
CA LYS A 12 -23.14 6.94 25.60
C LYS A 12 -23.06 7.11 24.08
N GLU A 13 -22.96 8.35 23.60
CA GLU A 13 -22.79 8.66 22.17
C GLU A 13 -21.48 8.13 21.60
N PHE A 14 -20.39 8.29 22.35
CA PHE A 14 -19.07 7.80 21.95
C PHE A 14 -19.09 6.28 21.72
N TYR A 15 -19.62 5.51 22.67
CA TYR A 15 -19.71 4.05 22.55
C TYR A 15 -20.81 3.57 21.59
N ALA A 16 -21.80 4.41 21.27
CA ALA A 16 -22.81 4.10 20.27
C ALA A 16 -22.29 4.28 18.82
N THR A 17 -21.18 4.99 18.63
CA THR A 17 -20.65 5.28 17.30
C THR A 17 -19.81 4.09 16.78
N PRO A 18 -20.22 3.43 15.67
CA PRO A 18 -19.47 2.30 15.14
C PRO A 18 -18.17 2.76 14.49
N VAL A 19 -17.09 2.00 14.70
CA VAL A 19 -15.78 2.27 14.09
C VAL A 19 -15.59 1.36 12.87
N ASN A 20 -15.33 1.95 11.72
CA ASN A 20 -14.93 1.20 10.53
C ASN A 20 -13.40 1.06 10.48
N ILE A 21 -12.93 -0.18 10.40
CA ILE A 21 -11.51 -0.53 10.31
C ILE A 21 -11.03 -0.74 8.87
N GLN A 22 -11.93 -0.71 7.89
CA GLN A 22 -11.62 -0.91 6.48
C GLN A 22 -10.86 0.30 5.92
N THR A 23 -9.88 0.03 5.05
CA THR A 23 -9.23 1.10 4.31
C THR A 23 -10.20 1.69 3.29
N PRO A 24 -10.04 2.96 2.88
CA PRO A 24 -10.89 3.56 1.85
C PRO A 24 -10.90 2.77 0.53
N LEU A 25 -9.79 2.13 0.17
CA LEU A 25 -9.74 1.28 -1.02
C LEU A 25 -10.58 0.01 -0.84
N ASP A 26 -10.55 -0.61 0.34
CA ASP A 26 -11.34 -1.82 0.61
C ASP A 26 -12.84 -1.51 0.69
N SER A 27 -13.23 -0.34 1.20
CA SER A 27 -14.65 0.05 1.25
C SER A 27 -15.25 0.23 -0.14
N MET A 28 -14.46 0.65 -1.14
CA MET A 28 -14.90 0.79 -2.53
C MET A 28 -15.26 -0.56 -3.19
N ARG A 29 -14.87 -1.71 -2.62
CA ARG A 29 -15.28 -3.03 -3.13
C ARG A 29 -16.79 -3.27 -3.01
N ASN A 30 -17.43 -2.61 -2.05
CA ASN A 30 -18.85 -2.77 -1.74
C ASN A 30 -19.71 -1.66 -2.34
N VAL A 31 -19.12 -0.78 -3.17
CA VAL A 31 -19.80 0.35 -3.79
C VAL A 31 -20.01 0.04 -5.26
N ASP A 32 -21.20 0.37 -5.78
CA ASP A 32 -21.47 0.31 -7.21
C ASP A 32 -20.65 1.37 -7.95
N LEU A 33 -19.61 0.90 -8.64
CA LEU A 33 -18.70 1.74 -9.41
C LEU A 33 -19.37 2.16 -10.73
N PRO A 34 -19.12 3.39 -11.22
CA PRO A 34 -19.62 3.81 -12.52
C PRO A 34 -18.99 2.96 -13.63
N LYS A 35 -19.73 2.76 -14.73
CA LYS A 35 -19.36 1.79 -15.80
C LYS A 35 -18.00 2.05 -16.46
N ASN A 36 -17.49 3.28 -16.37
CA ASN A 36 -16.20 3.69 -16.92
C ASN A 36 -15.03 3.58 -15.93
N LEU A 37 -15.26 3.06 -14.72
CA LEU A 37 -14.25 2.93 -13.68
C LEU A 37 -14.06 1.46 -13.29
N HIS A 38 -12.84 0.97 -13.49
CA HIS A 38 -12.41 -0.33 -12.98
C HIS A 38 -11.21 -0.14 -12.04
N ILE A 39 -11.31 -0.69 -10.83
CA ILE A 39 -10.27 -0.61 -9.82
C ILE A 39 -9.62 -1.98 -9.68
N ASN A 40 -8.30 -2.04 -9.82
CA ASN A 40 -7.55 -3.24 -9.46
C ASN A 40 -7.23 -3.20 -7.97
N TYR A 41 -7.84 -4.12 -7.21
CA TYR A 41 -7.60 -4.22 -5.77
C TYR A 41 -6.43 -5.14 -5.42
N GLU A 42 -5.90 -5.88 -6.40
CA GLU A 42 -4.73 -6.72 -6.19
C GLU A 42 -3.46 -5.89 -6.21
N TYR A 43 -2.63 -6.14 -5.21
CA TYR A 43 -1.43 -5.38 -5.03
C TYR A 43 -0.32 -5.89 -5.93
N HIS A 44 -0.24 -5.33 -7.14
CA HIS A 44 0.80 -5.66 -8.11
C HIS A 44 2.00 -4.73 -7.96
N ARG A 45 3.13 -5.29 -7.52
CA ARG A 45 4.44 -4.63 -7.49
C ARG A 45 5.38 -5.33 -8.46
N PHE A 46 6.21 -4.53 -9.13
CA PHE A 46 7.32 -5.08 -9.89
C PHE A 46 8.29 -5.83 -8.96
N HIS A 47 8.63 -7.05 -9.35
CA HIS A 47 9.67 -7.85 -8.74
C HIS A 47 10.40 -8.62 -9.85
N PRO A 48 11.73 -8.48 -9.98
CA PRO A 48 12.47 -8.97 -11.14
C PRO A 48 12.37 -10.48 -11.35
N ASP A 49 12.26 -11.25 -10.25
CA ASP A 49 12.22 -12.71 -10.31
C ASP A 49 10.84 -13.25 -10.73
N THR A 50 9.76 -12.50 -10.47
CA THR A 50 8.38 -12.95 -10.73
C THR A 50 7.79 -12.32 -11.98
N ASP A 51 8.26 -11.13 -12.37
CA ASP A 51 7.76 -10.39 -13.53
C ASP A 51 8.61 -10.68 -14.77
N THR A 52 8.26 -11.74 -15.50
CA THR A 52 9.04 -12.26 -16.63
C THR A 52 8.67 -11.66 -17.98
N MET A 53 7.60 -10.85 -18.06
CA MET A 53 7.07 -10.36 -19.34
C MET A 53 8.11 -9.55 -20.15
N PHE A 54 8.98 -8.83 -19.46
CA PHE A 54 10.10 -8.07 -20.05
C PHE A 54 11.47 -8.59 -19.59
N GLY A 55 11.53 -9.87 -19.20
CA GLY A 55 12.75 -10.48 -18.65
C GLY A 55 13.23 -9.83 -17.35
N GLY A 56 12.32 -9.43 -16.47
CA GLY A 56 12.66 -8.81 -15.19
C GLY A 56 13.26 -7.41 -15.31
N LYS A 57 13.09 -6.72 -16.45
CA LYS A 57 13.56 -5.33 -16.65
C LYS A 57 12.46 -4.34 -16.32
N THR A 58 12.81 -3.32 -15.55
CA THR A 58 11.91 -2.19 -15.20
C THR A 58 12.38 -0.91 -15.86
N ALA A 59 11.44 -0.07 -16.29
CA ALA A 59 11.71 1.28 -16.78
C ALA A 59 12.14 2.25 -15.66
N PHE A 60 12.06 1.82 -14.39
CA PHE A 60 12.32 2.65 -13.21
C PHE A 60 13.54 2.16 -12.41
N PRO A 61 14.78 2.35 -12.91
CA PRO A 61 15.98 1.74 -12.36
C PRO A 61 16.46 2.32 -11.02
N LYS A 62 15.76 3.31 -10.44
CA LYS A 62 16.04 3.86 -9.10
C LYS A 62 14.84 3.76 -8.15
N SER A 63 13.76 3.09 -8.57
CA SER A 63 12.56 2.92 -7.75
C SER A 63 12.63 1.58 -7.02
N SER A 64 12.82 1.62 -5.70
CA SER A 64 12.78 0.43 -4.85
C SER A 64 11.37 0.22 -4.29
N THR A 65 10.90 -1.03 -4.27
CA THR A 65 9.57 -1.39 -3.73
C THR A 65 9.68 -1.77 -2.26
N ILE A 66 9.92 -0.78 -1.39
CA ILE A 66 10.11 -1.01 0.04
C ILE A 66 8.76 -1.36 0.71
N VAL A 67 8.74 -2.42 1.52
CA VAL A 67 7.58 -2.80 2.34
C VAL A 67 7.90 -2.48 3.79
N THR A 68 7.25 -1.44 4.32
CA THR A 68 7.48 -0.96 5.69
C THR A 68 6.58 -1.68 6.71
N GLY A 69 5.38 -2.09 6.31
CA GLY A 69 4.42 -2.73 7.21
C GLY A 69 4.81 -4.18 7.56
N LEU A 70 4.97 -4.48 8.85
CA LEU A 70 5.33 -5.83 9.34
C LEU A 70 4.34 -6.91 8.88
N LYS A 71 3.03 -6.60 8.90
CA LYS A 71 1.95 -7.47 8.40
C LYS A 71 2.14 -7.83 6.92
N TYR A 72 2.60 -6.87 6.12
CA TYR A 72 2.67 -6.98 4.67
C TYR A 72 4.03 -7.42 4.16
N LYS A 73 5.09 -7.33 4.98
CA LYS A 73 6.46 -7.72 4.62
C LYS A 73 6.57 -9.19 4.18
N LYS A 74 5.75 -10.08 4.75
CA LYS A 74 5.70 -11.50 4.34
C LYS A 74 4.84 -11.73 3.09
N LYS A 75 3.74 -10.98 2.96
CA LYS A 75 2.76 -11.17 1.87
C LYS A 75 3.27 -10.61 0.55
N TYR A 76 3.96 -9.48 0.59
CA TYR A 76 4.48 -8.80 -0.58
C TYR A 76 5.99 -8.69 -0.45
N PRO A 77 6.78 -9.40 -1.28
CA PRO A 77 8.23 -9.24 -1.27
C PRO A 77 8.57 -7.86 -1.83
N GLY A 78 9.40 -7.12 -1.10
CA GLY A 78 9.97 -5.88 -1.60
C GLY A 78 11.25 -6.15 -2.38
N HIS A 79 11.52 -5.32 -3.38
CA HIS A 79 12.75 -5.37 -4.18
C HIS A 79 13.57 -4.09 -3.96
N GLN A 80 14.86 -4.25 -3.69
CA GLN A 80 15.81 -3.13 -3.63
C GLN A 80 16.56 -3.03 -4.94
N GLN A 81 16.39 -1.91 -5.62
CA GLN A 81 17.03 -1.69 -6.91
C GLN A 81 18.45 -1.17 -6.73
N LYS A 82 19.40 -1.80 -7.43
CA LYS A 82 20.79 -1.34 -7.45
C LYS A 82 20.91 -0.09 -8.30
N ASN A 83 21.82 0.81 -7.94
CA ASN A 83 22.11 1.98 -8.78
C ASN A 83 22.74 1.49 -10.10
N PRO A 84 22.11 1.75 -11.26
CA PRO A 84 22.59 1.23 -12.55
C PRO A 84 23.94 1.84 -12.97
N PHE A 85 24.37 2.96 -12.37
CA PHE A 85 25.62 3.65 -12.71
C PHE A 85 26.75 3.35 -11.72
N LEU A 86 26.51 2.51 -10.71
CA LEU A 86 27.46 2.25 -9.62
C LEU A 86 28.80 1.74 -10.17
N ASP A 87 28.77 0.79 -11.10
CA ASP A 87 29.97 0.23 -11.73
C ASP A 87 30.74 1.22 -12.59
N THR A 88 30.08 2.29 -13.06
CA THR A 88 30.75 3.36 -13.82
C THR A 88 31.43 4.35 -12.87
N LEU A 89 30.84 4.58 -11.70
CA LEU A 89 31.37 5.48 -10.66
C LEU A 89 32.55 4.86 -9.89
N LEU A 90 32.58 3.54 -9.71
CA LEU A 90 33.65 2.82 -9.02
C LEU A 90 34.89 2.53 -9.89
N LYS A 91 34.83 2.83 -11.19
CA LYS A 91 35.96 2.66 -12.13
C LYS A 91 36.90 3.87 -12.20
N ILE A 92 36.74 4.82 -11.28
CA ILE A 92 37.62 5.98 -11.07
C ILE A 92 38.63 5.60 -10.00
#